data_AF-F8Q3Z6-F1
#
_entry.id   AF-F8Q3Z6-F1
#
_cell.length_a   1.000
_cell.length_b   1.000
_cell.length_c   1.000
_cell.angle_alpha   90.00
_cell.angle_beta   90.00
_cell.angle_gamma   90.00
#
_symmetry.space_group_name_H-M   'P 1'
#
loop_
_entity.id
_entity.type
_entity.pdbx_description
1 polymer ?
#
loop_
_entity_poly.entity_id
_entity_poly.type
_entity_poly.pdbx_seq_one_letter_code
_entity_poly.pdbx_strand_id
1 'polypeptide(L)'
;MQGLLGDIPAGAACDEDQACLANTRVSLLDEIMEWVDDSEKPQYFWLHGPAGFGKSTVANTVVGRCKDLGRLGASFSFKRDIPGRNVPDFVVGTLAYHLAFFSSHFRQRLCSAIDTSGSIKQQPLRAQLKKYIIAPMEELSFSGPIVIV
;
A
#
# COMPACT_ATOMS: atom_id res chain seq x y z
N MET A 1 -14.10 -7.60 -11.02
CA MET A 1 -13.32 -6.74 -10.11
C MET A 1 -12.50 -5.69 -10.85
N GLN A 2 -11.75 -6.04 -11.90
CA GLN A 2 -10.97 -5.06 -12.71
C GLN A 2 -11.83 -3.92 -13.29
N GLY A 3 -13.03 -4.21 -13.83
CA GLY A 3 -13.92 -3.15 -14.34
C GLY A 3 -14.58 -2.26 -13.27
N LEU A 4 -14.59 -2.68 -11.99
CA LEU A 4 -15.25 -1.97 -10.89
C LEU A 4 -14.31 -1.00 -10.14
N LEU A 5 -13.00 -1.26 -10.20
CA LEU A 5 -11.97 -0.43 -9.57
C LEU A 5 -11.42 0.67 -10.50
N GLY A 6 -11.92 0.72 -11.75
CA GLY A 6 -11.35 1.53 -12.85
C GLY A 6 -10.03 0.94 -13.33
N ASP A 7 -9.57 1.35 -14.52
CA ASP A 7 -8.28 0.89 -15.05
C ASP A 7 -7.15 1.26 -14.07
N ILE A 8 -6.71 0.31 -13.24
CA ILE A 8 -5.57 0.48 -12.36
C ILE A 8 -4.33 0.35 -13.25
N PRO A 9 -3.48 1.38 -13.36
CA PRO A 9 -2.31 1.32 -14.20
C PRO A 9 -1.40 0.17 -13.74
N ALA A 10 -1.04 -0.70 -14.68
CA ALA A 10 -0.14 -1.81 -14.40
C ALA A 10 1.17 -1.31 -13.78
N GLY A 11 1.67 -2.06 -12.78
CA GLY A 11 2.94 -1.78 -12.12
C GLY A 11 2.91 -0.69 -11.06
N ALA A 12 1.74 -0.20 -10.61
CA ALA A 12 1.62 0.79 -9.54
C ALA A 12 2.20 0.33 -8.18
N ALA A 13 2.35 -0.99 -7.98
CA ALA A 13 3.03 -1.57 -6.83
C ALA A 13 4.51 -1.14 -6.75
N CYS A 14 5.10 -1.33 -5.57
CA CYS A 14 6.55 -1.31 -5.39
C CYS A 14 7.22 -2.47 -6.14
N ASP A 15 8.51 -2.31 -6.42
CA ASP A 15 9.27 -3.20 -7.30
C ASP A 15 10.42 -3.87 -6.52
N GLU A 16 10.26 -5.16 -6.21
CA GLU A 16 11.23 -5.95 -5.46
C GLU A 16 12.57 -6.11 -6.22
N ASP A 17 12.57 -6.01 -7.55
CA ASP A 17 13.81 -6.04 -8.35
C ASP A 17 14.65 -4.76 -8.15
N GLN A 18 14.07 -3.74 -7.54
CA GLN A 18 14.70 -2.48 -7.16
C GLN A 18 14.94 -2.39 -5.65
N ALA A 19 15.09 -3.53 -4.97
CA ALA A 19 15.44 -3.61 -3.55
C ALA A 19 16.92 -3.29 -3.28
N CYS A 20 17.27 -3.16 -2.00
CA CYS A 20 18.63 -2.96 -1.54
C CYS A 20 19.51 -4.14 -1.94
N LEU A 21 20.76 -3.85 -2.31
CA LEU A 21 21.76 -4.90 -2.48
C LEU A 21 21.93 -5.67 -1.17
N ALA A 22 22.23 -6.97 -1.29
CA ALA A 22 22.44 -7.84 -0.15
C ALA A 22 23.45 -7.22 0.83
N ASN A 23 23.14 -7.32 2.12
CA ASN A 23 23.97 -6.81 3.23
C ASN A 23 24.21 -5.30 3.24
N THR A 24 23.40 -4.51 2.51
CA THR A 24 23.42 -3.04 2.61
C THR A 24 22.24 -2.52 3.41
N ARG A 25 22.42 -1.36 4.07
CA ARG A 25 21.35 -0.68 4.85
C ARG A 25 20.68 -1.54 5.93
N VAL A 26 21.35 -2.61 6.37
CA VAL A 26 20.81 -3.62 7.30
C VAL A 26 20.24 -2.97 8.55
N SER A 27 21.02 -2.14 9.25
CA SER A 27 20.59 -1.48 10.48
C SER A 27 19.32 -0.62 10.32
N LEU A 28 19.19 0.08 9.19
CA LEU A 28 18.00 0.89 8.90
C LEU A 28 16.78 0.00 8.60
N LEU A 29 16.99 -1.07 7.84
CA LEU A 29 15.90 -2.00 7.53
C LEU A 29 15.42 -2.71 8.79
N ASP A 30 16.33 -3.05 9.70
CA ASP A 30 15.99 -3.70 10.96
C ASP A 30 15.26 -2.73 11.89
N GLU A 31 15.69 -1.46 11.98
CA GLU A 31 14.96 -0.40 12.68
C GLU A 31 13.52 -0.25 12.16
N ILE A 32 13.33 -0.28 10.85
CA ILE A 32 11.98 -0.19 10.25
C ILE A 32 11.13 -1.42 10.62
N MET A 33 11.71 -2.63 10.59
CA MET A 33 10.95 -3.84 10.93
C MET A 33 10.62 -3.90 12.42
N GLU A 34 11.54 -3.50 13.31
CA GLU A 34 11.27 -3.34 14.74
C GLU A 34 10.16 -2.31 14.98
N TRP A 35 10.17 -1.20 14.24
CA TRP A 35 9.11 -0.20 14.30
C TRP A 35 7.75 -0.75 13.84
N VAL A 36 7.72 -1.62 12.82
CA VAL A 36 6.48 -2.27 12.33
C VAL A 36 5.88 -3.18 13.40
N ASP A 37 6.71 -3.83 14.20
CA ASP A 37 6.30 -4.78 15.24
C ASP A 37 5.94 -4.11 16.59
N ASP A 38 6.27 -2.83 16.77
CA ASP A 38 6.05 -2.09 18.01
C ASP A 38 4.69 -1.38 18.02
N SER A 39 3.74 -1.90 18.80
CA SER A 39 2.38 -1.35 18.93
C SER A 39 2.32 0.02 19.61
N GLU A 40 3.38 0.43 20.29
CA GLU A 40 3.46 1.74 20.96
C GLU A 40 3.97 2.84 20.00
N LYS A 41 4.47 2.47 18.82
CA LYS A 41 4.90 3.43 17.80
C LYS A 41 3.70 4.04 17.06
N PRO A 42 3.86 5.25 16.48
CA PRO A 42 2.88 5.79 15.56
C PRO A 42 2.57 4.83 14.41
N GLN A 43 1.42 4.96 13.75
CA GLN A 43 1.07 4.11 12.60
C GLN A 43 1.69 4.57 11.26
N TYR A 44 2.59 5.55 11.28
CA TYR A 44 3.27 6.06 10.08
C TYR A 44 4.78 6.20 10.31
N PHE A 45 5.58 5.60 9.43
CA PHE A 45 7.03 5.75 9.41
C PHE A 45 7.42 6.71 8.29
N TRP A 46 8.15 7.78 8.61
CA TRP A 46 8.63 8.73 7.61
C TRP A 46 10.10 8.48 7.29
N LEU A 47 10.36 7.76 6.20
CA LEU A 47 11.70 7.67 5.61
C LEU A 47 12.03 8.92 4.78
N HIS A 48 12.78 9.87 5.36
CA HIS A 48 13.22 11.10 4.68
C HIS A 48 14.73 11.13 4.43
N GLY A 49 15.16 12.03 3.55
CA GLY A 49 16.58 12.21 3.22
C GLY A 49 16.80 12.76 1.82
N PRO A 50 18.06 13.04 1.44
CA PRO A 50 18.38 13.68 0.16
C PRO A 50 17.93 12.85 -1.06
N ALA A 51 17.72 13.52 -2.19
CA ALA A 51 17.44 12.84 -3.46
C ALA A 51 18.62 11.93 -3.86
N GLY A 52 18.33 10.76 -4.42
CA GLY A 52 19.35 9.79 -4.84
C GLY A 52 19.87 8.84 -3.76
N PHE A 53 19.48 9.01 -2.49
CA PHE A 53 19.99 8.16 -1.38
C PHE A 53 19.26 6.82 -1.22
N GLY A 54 18.53 6.35 -2.24
CA GLY A 54 17.93 5.02 -2.24
C GLY A 54 16.73 4.84 -1.31
N LYS A 55 15.99 5.91 -0.96
CA LYS A 55 14.77 5.79 -0.12
C LYS A 55 13.74 4.84 -0.72
N SER A 56 13.49 4.95 -2.03
CA SER A 56 12.61 4.03 -2.75
C SER A 56 13.13 2.59 -2.73
N THR A 57 14.46 2.42 -2.81
CA THR A 57 15.13 1.13 -2.72
C THR A 57 14.93 0.47 -1.34
N VAL A 58 15.00 1.26 -0.27
CA VAL A 58 14.68 0.80 1.10
C VAL A 58 13.20 0.41 1.18
N ALA A 59 12.27 1.24 0.69
CA ALA A 59 10.85 0.94 0.67
C ALA A 59 10.53 -0.36 -0.09
N ASN A 60 11.15 -0.59 -1.25
CA ASN A 60 11.01 -1.83 -2.02
C ASN A 60 11.52 -3.06 -1.24
N THR A 61 12.57 -2.89 -0.44
CA THR A 61 13.09 -3.97 0.41
C THR A 61 12.12 -4.29 1.55
N VAL A 62 11.53 -3.28 2.18
CA VAL A 62 10.50 -3.43 3.21
C VAL A 62 9.27 -4.14 2.64
N VAL A 63 8.87 -3.80 1.41
CA VAL A 63 7.80 -4.50 0.69
C VAL A 63 8.10 -5.99 0.57
N GLY A 64 9.30 -6.37 0.12
CA GLY A 64 9.73 -7.76 0.04
C GLY A 64 9.67 -8.46 1.40
N ARG A 65 10.28 -7.87 2.44
CA ARG A 65 10.28 -8.43 3.81
C ARG A 65 8.86 -8.63 4.36
N CYS A 66 7.99 -7.62 4.22
CA CYS A 66 6.61 -7.71 4.69
C CYS A 66 5.78 -8.72 3.88
N LYS A 67 6.05 -8.87 2.58
CA LYS A 67 5.40 -9.86 1.72
C LYS A 67 5.78 -11.28 2.13
N ASP A 68 7.06 -11.54 2.36
CA ASP A 68 7.56 -12.84 2.82
C ASP A 68 6.98 -13.26 4.18
N LEU A 69 6.72 -12.28 5.04
CA LEU A 69 6.04 -12.47 6.33
C LEU A 69 4.51 -12.60 6.23
N GLY A 70 3.92 -12.45 5.03
CA GLY A 70 2.47 -12.44 4.84
C GLY A 70 1.77 -11.22 5.47
N ARG A 71 2.48 -10.11 5.63
CA ARG A 71 2.03 -8.87 6.30
C ARG A 71 1.88 -7.67 5.36
N LEU A 72 2.28 -7.79 4.10
CA LEU A 72 2.09 -6.73 3.10
C LEU A 72 0.64 -6.68 2.62
N GLY A 73 -0.14 -5.73 3.12
CA GLY A 73 -1.52 -5.53 2.71
C GLY A 73 -1.63 -4.81 1.35
N ALA A 74 -0.78 -3.81 1.12
CA ALA A 74 -0.73 -3.10 -0.14
C ALA A 74 0.60 -2.37 -0.34
N SER A 75 0.93 -2.04 -1.59
CA SER A 75 1.95 -1.05 -1.90
C SER A 75 1.56 -0.11 -3.04
N PHE A 76 2.11 1.09 -3.05
CA PHE A 76 1.96 2.07 -4.13
C PHE A 76 3.21 2.92 -4.32
N SER A 77 3.68 3.04 -5.57
CA SER A 77 4.80 3.90 -5.93
C SER A 77 4.42 4.92 -7.00
N PHE A 78 4.66 6.19 -6.68
CA PHE A 78 4.60 7.28 -7.66
C PHE A 78 5.79 7.18 -8.62
N LYS A 79 5.51 7.33 -9.91
CA LYS A 79 6.54 7.46 -10.95
C LYS A 79 6.32 8.77 -11.69
N ARG A 80 7.26 9.70 -11.52
CA ARG A 80 7.19 11.06 -12.08
C ARG A 80 7.01 11.05 -13.59
N ASP A 81 7.69 10.12 -14.26
CA ASP A 81 7.79 10.06 -15.72
C ASP A 81 6.72 9.18 -16.37
N ILE A 82 5.79 8.63 -15.58
CA ILE A 82 4.69 7.81 -16.09
C ILE A 82 3.37 8.55 -15.86
N PRO A 83 2.69 9.02 -16.94
CA PRO A 83 1.39 9.65 -16.85
C PRO A 83 0.38 8.77 -16.09
N GLY A 84 -0.37 9.36 -15.17
CA GLY A 84 -1.29 8.62 -14.31
C GLY A 84 -0.64 7.98 -13.08
N ARG A 85 0.69 7.87 -13.02
CA ARG A 85 1.44 7.46 -11.81
C ARG A 85 2.18 8.61 -11.14
N ASN A 86 2.05 9.81 -11.68
CA ASN A 86 2.53 11.06 -11.13
C ASN A 86 1.43 11.86 -10.40
N VAL A 87 0.20 11.34 -10.35
CA VAL A 87 -0.99 11.95 -9.74
C VAL A 87 -1.63 10.98 -8.74
N PRO A 88 -2.37 11.47 -7.73
CA PRO A 88 -2.91 10.64 -6.65
C PRO A 88 -4.14 9.81 -7.05
N ASP A 89 -4.71 10.05 -8.24
CA ASP A 89 -6.01 9.53 -8.69
C ASP A 89 -6.14 8.01 -8.59
N PHE A 90 -5.04 7.26 -8.69
CA PHE A 90 -5.02 5.80 -8.68
C PHE A 90 -4.55 5.21 -7.35
N VAL A 91 -4.17 6.02 -6.37
CA VAL A 91 -3.66 5.55 -5.07
C VAL A 91 -4.72 4.68 -4.39
N VAL A 92 -5.92 5.21 -4.17
CA VAL A 92 -6.98 4.49 -3.44
C VAL A 92 -7.42 3.24 -4.18
N GLY A 93 -7.58 3.31 -5.51
CA GLY A 93 -7.95 2.14 -6.31
C GLY A 93 -6.91 1.02 -6.23
N THR A 94 -5.62 1.37 -6.30
CA THR A 94 -4.51 0.40 -6.19
C THR A 94 -4.44 -0.22 -4.80
N LEU A 95 -4.55 0.59 -3.75
CA LEU A 95 -4.55 0.10 -2.38
C LEU A 95 -5.74 -0.84 -2.13
N ALA A 96 -6.95 -0.44 -2.55
CA ALA A 96 -8.16 -1.25 -2.40
C ALA A 96 -8.04 -2.58 -3.15
N TYR A 97 -7.44 -2.57 -4.34
CA TYR A 97 -7.17 -3.78 -5.11
C TYR A 97 -6.21 -4.72 -4.35
N HIS A 98 -5.05 -4.23 -3.93
CA HIS A 98 -4.08 -5.06 -3.20
C HIS A 98 -4.68 -5.65 -1.92
N LEU A 99 -5.41 -4.83 -1.14
CA LEU A 99 -6.06 -5.26 0.09
C LEU A 99 -7.16 -6.31 -0.16
N ALA A 100 -7.87 -6.23 -1.29
CA ALA A 100 -8.86 -7.23 -1.69
C ALA A 100 -8.21 -8.58 -2.11
N PHE A 101 -6.99 -8.55 -2.62
CA PHE A 101 -6.21 -9.78 -2.83
C PHE A 101 -5.69 -10.35 -1.52
N PHE A 102 -5.26 -9.47 -0.61
CA PHE A 102 -4.75 -9.84 0.70
C PHE A 102 -5.82 -10.47 1.61
N SER A 103 -7.04 -9.89 1.65
CA SER A 103 -8.11 -10.34 2.54
C SER A 103 -9.43 -10.54 1.79
N SER A 104 -9.96 -11.76 1.85
CA SER A 104 -11.26 -12.10 1.29
C SER A 104 -12.41 -11.37 1.98
N HIS A 105 -12.31 -11.11 3.28
CA HIS A 105 -13.30 -10.35 4.05
C HIS A 105 -13.31 -8.89 3.62
N PHE A 106 -12.12 -8.27 3.50
CA PHE A 106 -12.00 -6.91 2.96
C PHE A 106 -12.61 -6.82 1.56
N ARG A 107 -12.30 -7.80 0.69
CA ARG A 107 -12.83 -7.87 -0.67
C ARG A 107 -14.35 -7.89 -0.73
N GLN A 108 -15.00 -8.68 0.11
CA GLN A 108 -16.47 -8.73 0.19
C GLN A 108 -17.04 -7.36 0.58
N ARG A 109 -16.48 -6.74 1.62
CA ARG A 109 -16.91 -5.41 2.09
C ARG A 109 -16.69 -4.32 1.04
N LEU A 110 -15.55 -4.37 0.34
CA LEU A 110 -15.24 -3.47 -0.77
C LEU A 110 -16.25 -3.63 -1.91
N CYS A 111 -16.58 -4.86 -2.32
CA CYS A 111 -17.59 -5.10 -3.34
C CYS A 111 -18.94 -4.49 -2.94
N SER A 112 -19.42 -4.73 -1.72
CA SER A 112 -20.67 -4.13 -1.23
C SER A 112 -20.62 -2.60 -1.22
N ALA A 113 -19.47 -2.00 -0.86
CA ALA A 113 -19.29 -0.56 -0.89
C ALA A 113 -19.41 -0.01 -2.32
N ILE A 114 -18.79 -0.68 -3.30
CA ILE A 114 -18.86 -0.29 -4.72
C ILE A 114 -20.29 -0.45 -5.25
N ASP A 115 -20.98 -1.56 -4.96
CA ASP A 115 -22.35 -1.81 -5.40
C ASP A 115 -23.32 -0.74 -4.90
N THR A 116 -23.12 -0.26 -3.67
CA THR A 116 -23.97 0.78 -3.06
C THR A 116 -23.63 2.20 -3.57
N SER A 117 -22.40 2.42 -4.03
CA SER A 117 -21.83 3.77 -4.08
C SER A 117 -21.24 4.19 -5.42
N GLY A 118 -21.17 3.27 -6.37
CA GLY A 118 -20.54 3.48 -7.67
C GLY A 118 -19.02 3.37 -7.63
N SER A 119 -18.40 3.74 -8.76
CA SER A 119 -16.96 3.61 -8.97
C SER A 119 -16.14 4.57 -8.08
N ILE A 120 -14.92 4.14 -7.72
CA ILE A 120 -13.98 4.90 -6.87
C ILE A 120 -13.68 6.29 -7.45
N LYS A 121 -13.58 6.43 -8.78
CA LYS A 121 -13.08 7.64 -9.45
C LYS A 121 -14.03 8.86 -9.39
N GLN A 122 -15.21 8.75 -8.79
CA GLN A 122 -16.25 9.78 -8.83
C GLN A 122 -16.22 10.77 -7.65
N GLN A 123 -15.26 10.67 -6.74
CA GLN A 123 -15.27 11.42 -5.47
C GLN A 123 -13.88 12.01 -5.13
N PRO A 124 -13.80 13.04 -4.26
CA PRO A 124 -12.52 13.54 -3.75
C PRO A 124 -11.71 12.45 -3.02
N LEU A 125 -10.37 12.51 -3.09
CA LEU A 125 -9.47 11.48 -2.56
C LEU A 125 -9.78 11.07 -1.11
N ARG A 126 -10.07 12.05 -0.23
CA ARG A 126 -10.42 11.79 1.17
C ARG A 126 -11.70 10.96 1.31
N ALA A 127 -12.70 11.24 0.47
CA ALA A 127 -13.94 10.48 0.46
C ALA A 127 -13.71 9.06 -0.09
N GLN A 128 -12.89 8.92 -1.13
CA GLN A 128 -12.49 7.62 -1.65
C GLN A 128 -11.80 6.76 -0.57
N LEU A 129 -10.80 7.33 0.13
CA LEU A 129 -10.07 6.64 1.20
C LEU A 129 -11.00 6.17 2.31
N LYS A 130 -11.86 7.07 2.81
CA LYS A 130 -12.82 6.73 3.87
C LYS A 130 -13.74 5.59 3.45
N LYS A 131 -14.24 5.65 2.21
CA LYS A 131 -15.32 4.78 1.75
C LYS A 131 -14.85 3.41 1.27
N TYR A 132 -13.68 3.35 0.64
CA TYR A 132 -13.20 2.13 -0.02
C TYR A 132 -11.99 1.49 0.66
N ILE A 133 -11.41 2.13 1.69
CA ILE A 133 -10.32 1.56 2.50
C ILE A 133 -10.72 1.49 3.96
N ILE A 134 -11.01 2.63 4.59
CA ILE A 134 -11.22 2.72 6.04
C ILE A 134 -12.50 1.99 6.46
N ALA A 135 -13.66 2.34 5.90
CA ALA A 135 -14.92 1.72 6.30
C ALA A 135 -14.97 0.18 6.04
N PRO A 136 -14.40 -0.35 4.94
CA PRO A 136 -14.26 -1.80 4.77
C PRO A 136 -13.30 -2.47 5.77
N MET A 137 -12.42 -1.71 6.44
CA MET A 137 -11.46 -2.20 7.44
C MET A 137 -11.94 -2.16 8.90
N GLU A 138 -12.93 -1.32 9.24
CA GLU A 138 -13.35 -1.05 10.64
C GLU A 138 -13.79 -2.30 11.43
N GLU A 139 -14.17 -3.39 10.75
CA GLU A 139 -14.63 -4.64 11.37
C GLU A 139 -13.67 -5.83 11.11
N LEU A 140 -12.49 -5.58 10.54
CA LEU A 140 -11.53 -6.63 10.23
C LEU A 140 -10.54 -6.81 11.37
N SER A 141 -10.28 -8.07 11.72
CA SER A 141 -9.13 -8.46 12.54
C SER A 141 -8.07 -9.09 11.66
N PHE A 142 -6.83 -8.70 11.89
CA PHE A 142 -5.67 -9.27 11.21
C PHE A 142 -4.75 -9.91 12.25
N SER A 143 -4.05 -10.98 11.85
CA SER A 143 -3.03 -11.58 12.69
C SER A 143 -1.72 -10.81 12.50
N GLY A 144 -1.44 -9.90 13.42
CA GLY A 144 -0.24 -9.05 13.39
C GLY A 144 -0.41 -7.75 12.59
N PRO A 145 0.66 -6.94 12.51
CA PRO A 145 0.64 -5.66 11.81
C PRO A 145 0.52 -5.89 10.30
N ILE A 146 -0.44 -5.19 9.67
CA ILE A 146 -0.58 -5.15 8.22
C ILE A 146 0.03 -3.85 7.71
N VAL A 147 1.00 -3.98 6.80
CA VAL A 147 1.78 -2.86 6.31
C VAL A 147 1.29 -2.41 4.94
N ILE A 148 1.18 -1.10 4.78
CA ILE A 148 1.00 -0.43 3.49
C ILE A 148 2.26 0.39 3.22
N VAL A 149 2.87 0.21 2.05
CA VAL A 149 4.08 0.93 1.63
C VAL A 149 3.80 1.87 0.46
#